data_AF-A0A5M3W7J9-F1
#
_entry.id   AF-A0A5M3W7J9-F1
#
_cell.length_a   1.000
_cell.length_b   1.000
_cell.length_c   1.000
_cell.angle_alpha   90.00
_cell.angle_beta   90.00
_cell.angle_gamma   90.00
#
_symmetry.space_group_name_H-M   'P 1'
#
loop_
_entity.id
_entity.type
_entity.pdbx_description
1 polymer ?
#
loop_
_entity_poly.entity_id
_entity_poly.type
_entity_poly.pdbx_seq_one_letter_code
_entity_poly.pdbx_strand_id
1 'polypeptide(L)'
;MGPDNVPVMAQIHYLHGDATCPQAEGPKVIAHICHDQGGWGKGFVLAVSRRWPEPEAAYRRWYQDHVVLGSQTDDLVDGGAG
;
A
#
# COMPACT_ATOMS: atom_id res chain seq x y z
N MET A 1 -19.82 -9.17 33.24
CA MET A 1 -18.69 -8.90 32.33
C MET A 1 -17.55 -8.37 33.19
N GLY A 2 -16.54 -9.20 33.47
CA GLY A 2 -15.44 -8.85 34.38
C GLY A 2 -14.37 -7.97 33.71
N PRO A 3 -13.44 -7.39 34.50
CA PRO A 3 -12.36 -6.52 34.03
C PRO A 3 -11.31 -7.21 33.14
N ASP A 4 -11.44 -8.52 32.91
CA ASP A 4 -10.43 -9.35 32.26
C ASP A 4 -10.53 -9.37 30.71
N ASN A 5 -11.38 -8.51 30.13
CA ASN A 5 -11.60 -8.45 28.68
C ASN A 5 -11.12 -7.13 28.06
N VAL A 6 -10.04 -6.55 28.59
CA VAL A 6 -9.31 -5.48 27.92
C VAL A 6 -8.47 -6.13 26.82
N PRO A 7 -8.69 -5.81 25.53
CA PRO A 7 -7.81 -6.31 24.48
C PRO A 7 -6.39 -5.86 24.80
N VAL A 8 -5.47 -6.83 24.94
CA VAL A 8 -4.05 -6.55 25.10
C VAL A 8 -3.62 -5.79 23.86
N MET A 9 -3.44 -4.47 23.99
CA MET A 9 -2.92 -3.66 22.91
C MET A 9 -1.51 -4.16 22.63
N ALA A 10 -1.30 -4.70 21.43
CA ALA A 10 0.01 -5.16 21.02
C ALA A 10 1.02 -4.01 21.11
N GLN A 11 2.10 -4.21 21.86
CA GLN A 11 3.14 -3.21 22.05
C GLN A 11 3.92 -3.01 20.74
N ILE A 12 4.18 -1.76 20.36
CA ILE A 12 5.02 -1.44 19.19
C ILE A 12 6.49 -1.66 19.56
N HIS A 13 7.19 -2.48 18.77
CA HIS A 13 8.62 -2.75 18.94
C HIS A 13 9.41 -1.95 17.89
N TYR A 14 10.23 -1.00 18.35
CA TYR A 14 11.09 -0.21 17.48
C TYR A 14 12.45 -0.89 17.34
N LEU A 15 12.83 -1.22 16.11
CA LEU A 15 14.07 -1.92 15.77
C LEU A 15 14.83 -1.15 14.69
N HIS A 16 16.16 -1.23 14.70
CA HIS A 16 16.99 -0.73 13.60
C HIS A 16 17.21 -1.84 12.57
N GLY A 17 16.95 -1.56 11.30
CA GLY A 17 17.19 -2.52 10.22
C GLY A 17 16.43 -2.20 8.93
N ASP A 18 16.55 -3.10 7.95
CA ASP A 18 15.76 -3.08 6.72
C ASP A 18 14.46 -3.85 6.91
N ALA A 19 13.33 -3.14 6.87
CA ALA A 19 12.00 -3.74 7.06
C ALA A 19 11.63 -4.77 5.95
N THR A 20 12.34 -4.78 4.82
CA THR A 20 12.20 -5.85 3.80
C THR A 20 12.82 -7.18 4.23
N CYS A 21 13.53 -7.20 5.37
CA CYS A 21 14.10 -8.37 6.03
C CYS A 21 13.52 -8.55 7.44
N PRO A 22 12.23 -8.93 7.59
CA PRO A 22 11.62 -9.05 8.92
C PRO A 22 12.33 -10.13 9.76
N GLN A 23 12.70 -9.76 11.00
CA GLN A 23 13.43 -10.61 11.94
C GLN A 23 12.47 -11.36 12.88
N ALA A 24 11.54 -12.15 12.32
CA ALA A 24 10.59 -12.92 13.11
C ALA A 24 10.07 -14.14 12.34
N GLU A 25 9.71 -15.21 13.06
CA GLU A 25 9.27 -16.49 12.50
C GLU A 25 7.84 -16.46 11.96
N GLY A 26 7.57 -17.23 10.90
CA GLY A 26 6.25 -17.36 10.27
C GLY A 26 5.93 -16.25 9.24
N PRO A 27 4.72 -16.22 8.67
CA PRO A 27 4.32 -15.20 7.69
C PRO A 27 4.44 -13.77 8.21
N LYS A 28 4.75 -12.84 7.32
CA LYS A 28 4.95 -11.41 7.63
C LYS A 28 4.25 -10.53 6.61
N VAL A 29 3.72 -9.41 7.10
CA VAL A 29 3.17 -8.34 6.26
C VAL A 29 4.04 -7.10 6.46
N ILE A 30 4.55 -6.56 5.35
CA ILE A 30 5.30 -5.30 5.34
C ILE A 30 4.32 -4.22 4.84
N ALA A 31 3.77 -3.45 5.77
CA ALA A 31 2.92 -2.32 5.42
C ALA A 31 3.79 -1.09 5.12
N HIS A 32 3.49 -0.40 4.02
CA HIS A 32 4.06 0.91 3.73
C HIS A 32 3.03 1.80 3.03
N ILE A 33 3.26 3.12 3.09
CA ILE A 33 2.41 4.09 2.44
C ILE A 33 2.84 4.21 0.97
N CYS A 34 1.87 4.23 0.07
CA CYS A 34 2.02 4.65 -1.32
C CYS A 34 1.34 6.01 -1.50
N HIS A 35 1.68 6.75 -2.55
CA HIS A 35 0.87 7.90 -2.95
C HIS A 35 -0.20 7.48 -3.97
N ASP A 36 -1.11 8.39 -4.28
CA ASP A 36 -2.26 8.19 -5.16
C ASP A 36 -2.03 8.66 -6.60
N GLN A 37 -0.79 9.00 -6.96
CA GLN A 37 -0.43 9.54 -8.30
C GLN A 37 0.39 8.56 -9.14
N GLY A 38 0.40 7.27 -8.79
CA GLY A 38 1.02 6.21 -9.59
C GLY A 38 2.55 6.17 -9.60
N GLY A 39 3.22 6.97 -8.77
CA GLY A 39 4.67 7.02 -8.73
C GLY A 39 5.26 5.96 -7.81
N TRP A 40 6.39 5.43 -8.24
CA TRP A 40 7.15 4.41 -7.54
C TRP A 40 8.61 4.57 -7.94
N GLY A 41 9.41 5.22 -7.08
CA GLY A 41 10.80 5.54 -7.44
C GLY A 41 11.64 6.29 -6.41
N LYS A 42 11.13 6.55 -5.21
CA LYS A 42 11.87 7.26 -4.15
C LYS A 42 11.56 6.70 -2.77
N GLY A 43 12.59 6.57 -1.93
CA GLY A 43 12.44 6.10 -0.55
C GLY A 43 12.27 4.59 -0.43
N PHE A 44 11.40 4.15 0.49
CA PHE A 44 11.27 2.74 0.89
C PHE A 44 10.93 1.79 -0.25
N VAL A 45 10.12 2.25 -1.22
CA VAL A 45 9.71 1.46 -2.39
C VAL A 45 10.89 0.94 -3.23
N LEU A 46 12.05 1.63 -3.20
CA LEU A 46 13.25 1.15 -3.88
C LEU A 46 13.86 -0.08 -3.19
N ALA A 47 13.80 -0.16 -1.86
CA ALA A 47 14.24 -1.35 -1.13
C ALA A 47 13.30 -2.53 -1.41
N VAL A 48 11.99 -2.27 -1.51
CA VAL A 48 10.99 -3.27 -1.91
C VAL A 48 11.30 -3.80 -3.32
N SER A 49 11.42 -2.95 -4.34
CA SER A 49 11.68 -3.40 -5.73
C SER A 49 13.02 -4.11 -5.91
N ARG A 50 14.04 -3.77 -5.11
CA ARG A 50 15.31 -4.50 -5.12
C ARG A 50 15.16 -5.96 -4.68
N ARG A 51 14.17 -6.26 -3.84
CA ARG A 51 13.94 -7.60 -3.29
C ARG A 51 12.86 -8.36 -4.04
N TRP A 52 11.78 -7.67 -4.41
CA TRP A 52 10.63 -8.24 -5.10
C TRP A 52 10.11 -7.26 -6.17
N PRO A 53 10.09 -7.63 -7.46
CA PRO A 53 9.52 -6.78 -8.50
C PRO A 53 7.98 -6.73 -8.47
N GLU A 54 7.31 -7.71 -7.88
CA GLU A 54 5.86 -7.89 -7.93
C GLU A 54 5.06 -6.76 -7.25
N PRO A 55 5.45 -6.22 -6.08
CA PRO A 55 4.73 -5.12 -5.45
C PRO A 55 4.65 -3.87 -6.32
N GLU A 56 5.74 -3.52 -7.00
CA GLU A 56 5.77 -2.38 -7.93
C GLU A 56 4.83 -2.62 -9.11
N ALA A 57 4.91 -3.80 -9.73
CA ALA A 57 4.05 -4.15 -10.86
C ALA A 57 2.57 -4.13 -10.48
N ALA A 58 2.22 -4.68 -9.30
CA ALA A 58 0.86 -4.69 -8.78
C ALA A 58 0.33 -3.26 -8.52
N TYR A 59 1.13 -2.40 -7.89
CA TYR A 59 0.75 -1.01 -7.65
C TYR A 59 0.54 -0.22 -8.95
N ARG A 60 1.46 -0.36 -9.92
CA ARG A 60 1.34 0.32 -11.21
C ARG A 60 0.10 -0.12 -11.99
N ARG A 61 -0.19 -1.42 -11.99
CA ARG A 61 -1.43 -1.97 -12.59
C ARG A 61 -2.67 -1.41 -11.90
N TRP A 62 -2.71 -1.47 -10.57
CA TRP A 62 -3.84 -0.95 -9.79
C TRP A 62 -4.11 0.52 -10.12
N TYR A 63 -3.07 1.36 -10.15
CA TYR A 63 -3.21 2.76 -10.50
C TYR A 63 -3.74 2.98 -11.94
N GLN A 64 -3.19 2.25 -12.92
CA GLN A 64 -3.67 2.30 -14.31
C GLN A 64 -5.15 1.95 -14.43
N ASP A 65 -5.58 0.87 -13.78
CA ASP A 65 -6.97 0.43 -13.78
C ASP A 65 -7.92 1.50 -13.18
N HIS A 66 -7.45 2.27 -12.18
CA HIS A 66 -8.25 3.32 -11.54
C HIS A 66 -8.32 4.62 -12.37
N VAL A 67 -7.25 4.95 -13.09
CA VAL A 67 -7.26 6.08 -14.03
C VAL A 67 -8.28 5.82 -15.15
N VAL A 68 -8.30 4.59 -15.70
CA VAL A 68 -9.23 4.22 -16.78
C VAL A 68 -10.70 4.31 -16.34
N LEU A 69 -11.01 3.90 -15.11
CA LEU A 69 -12.36 4.01 -14.54
C LEU A 69 -12.76 5.48 -14.30
N GLY A 70 -11.83 6.32 -13.83
CA GLY A 70 -12.07 7.75 -13.62
C GLY A 70 -12.31 8.51 -14.93
N SER A 71 -11.54 8.21 -15.99
CA SER A 71 -11.72 8.86 -17.29
C SER A 71 -13.05 8.51 -17.97
N GLN A 72 -13.57 7.29 -17.76
CA GLN A 72 -14.89 6.92 -18.28
C GLN A 72 -16.04 7.69 -17.62
N THR A 73 -15.90 8.08 -16.36
CA THR A 73 -16.89 8.92 -15.68
C THR A 73 -16.86 10.37 -16.16
N ASP A 74 -15.69 10.91 -16.50
CA ASP A 74 -15.57 12.28 -17.00
C ASP A 74 -16.22 12.45 -18.39
N ASP A 75 -16.07 11.46 -19.27
CA ASP A 75 -16.67 11.48 -20.62
C ASP A 75 -18.22 11.47 -20.62
N LEU A 76 -18.86 11.07 -19.51
CA LEU A 76 -20.32 11.02 -19.39
C LEU A 76 -20.94 12.31 -18.83
N VAL A 77 -20.13 13.22 -18.26
CA VAL A 77 -20.64 14.44 -17.59
C VAL A 77 -20.75 15.63 -18.54
N ASP A 78 -19.93 15.70 -19.60
CA ASP A 78 -19.93 16.84 -20.54
C ASP A 78 -21.00 16.77 -21.65
N GLY A 79 -21.89 15.78 -21.63
CA GLY A 79 -22.86 15.51 -22.70
C GLY A 79 -24.25 16.13 -22.57
N GLY A 80 -24.55 16.95 -21.55
CA GLY A 80 -25.96 17.24 -21.21
C GLY A 80 -26.28 18.60 -20.61
N ALA A 81 -25.98 19.70 -21.31
CA ALA A 81 -26.69 20.98 -21.13
C ALA A 81 -26.51 21.86 -22.38
N GLY A 82 -27.37 21.66 -23.38
CA GLY A 82 -27.51 22.51 -24.57
C GLY A 82 -28.97 22.58 -24.98
#